data_AF-A0A7W7HMK6-F1
#
_entry.id   AF-A0A7W7HMK6-F1
#
_cell.length_a   1.000
_cell.length_b   1.000
_cell.length_c   1.000
_cell.angle_alpha   90.00
_cell.angle_beta   90.00
_cell.angle_gamma   90.00
#
_symmetry.space_group_name_H-M   'P 1'
#
loop_
_entity.id
_entity.type
_entity.pdbx_description
1 polymer ?
#
loop_
_entity_poly.entity_id
_entity_poly.type
_entity_poly.pdbx_seq_one_letter_code
_entity_poly.pdbx_strand_id
1 'polypeptide(L)' 'MTVCQAAGLAHQPNPCTYDCRGCGEPWPCGRARAYLLATNDRVSLLLRMAIELEEASLVLTGEDLYQRFVLWAREGSPTG' A
#
# COMPACT_ATOMS: atom_id res chain seq x y z
N MET A 1 -14.02 3.67 17.02
CA MET A 1 -12.89 3.84 16.07
C MET A 1 -13.16 3.13 14.73
N THR A 2 -14.38 3.24 14.17
CA THR A 2 -14.76 2.47 12.95
C THR A 2 -14.62 3.28 11.65
N VAL A 3 -14.55 4.61 11.76
CA VAL A 3 -14.58 5.53 10.60
C VAL A 3 -13.24 5.58 9.87
N CYS A 4 -12.10 5.58 10.57
CA CYS A 4 -10.77 5.59 9.95
C CYS A 4 -10.45 4.27 9.21
N GLN A 5 -10.97 3.13 9.70
CA GLN A 5 -10.81 1.84 9.03
C GLN A 5 -11.61 1.77 7.71
N ALA A 6 -12.86 2.22 7.71
CA ALA A 6 -13.66 2.28 6.50
C ALA A 6 -13.07 3.25 5.45
N ALA A 7 -12.53 4.39 5.89
CA ALA A 7 -11.85 5.33 5.00
C ALA A 7 -10.63 4.68 4.32
N GLY A 8 -9.81 3.95 5.08
CA GLY A 8 -8.67 3.21 4.57
C GLY A 8 -9.01 2.12 3.56
N LEU A 9 -10.11 1.41 3.76
CA LEU A 9 -10.63 0.42 2.80
C LEU A 9 -11.02 1.00 1.45
N ALA A 10 -11.41 2.28 1.38
CA ALA A 10 -11.73 2.94 0.11
C ALA A 10 -10.47 3.25 -0.74
N HIS A 11 -9.28 3.20 -0.14
CA HIS A 11 -8.01 3.47 -0.81
C HIS A 11 -7.35 2.18 -1.31
N GLN A 12 -7.97 1.53 -2.31
CA GLN A 12 -7.44 0.34 -3.00
C GLN A 12 -6.74 0.72 -4.32
N PRO A 13 -5.82 -0.12 -4.83
CA PRO A 13 -5.19 0.10 -6.13
C PRO A 13 -6.18 -0.11 -7.28
N ASN A 14 -6.02 0.67 -8.35
CA ASN A 14 -6.55 0.35 -9.66
C ASN A 14 -5.55 -0.60 -10.36
N PRO A 15 -5.91 -1.86 -10.69
CA PRO A 15 -4.96 -2.80 -11.27
C PRO A 15 -4.44 -2.36 -12.64
N CYS A 16 -5.13 -1.47 -13.35
CA CYS A 16 -4.71 -1.02 -14.68
C CYS A 16 -3.76 0.19 -14.66
N THR A 17 -3.68 0.94 -13.55
CA THR A 17 -2.85 2.17 -13.47
C THR A 17 -2.01 2.26 -12.20
N TYR A 18 -2.33 1.45 -11.20
CA TYR A 18 -1.79 1.53 -9.85
C TYR A 18 -2.01 2.87 -9.14
N ASP A 19 -2.98 3.65 -9.60
CA ASP A 19 -3.50 4.80 -8.88
C ASP A 19 -4.53 4.36 -7.83
N CYS A 20 -4.59 5.11 -6.75
CA CYS A 20 -5.53 4.86 -5.69
C CYS A 20 -6.96 5.21 -6.12
N ARG A 21 -7.87 4.22 -6.16
CA ARG A 21 -9.27 4.45 -6.54
C ARG A 21 -9.98 5.50 -5.69
N GLY A 22 -9.59 5.63 -4.41
CA GLY A 22 -10.21 6.59 -3.49
C GLY A 22 -9.76 8.04 -3.63
N CYS A 23 -8.59 8.33 -4.20
CA CYS A 23 -8.07 9.71 -4.27
C CYS A 23 -7.29 10.08 -5.54
N GLY A 24 -7.05 9.14 -6.46
CA GLY A 24 -6.30 9.38 -7.70
C GLY A 24 -4.78 9.40 -7.55
N GLU A 25 -4.25 9.59 -6.35
CA GLU A 25 -2.80 9.56 -6.08
C GLU A 25 -2.18 8.18 -6.32
N PRO A 26 -0.86 8.09 -6.59
CA PRO A 26 -0.15 6.82 -6.70
C PRO A 26 -0.38 5.92 -5.47
N TRP A 27 -0.86 4.70 -5.70
CA TRP A 27 -1.05 3.72 -4.63
C TRP A 27 0.29 3.02 -4.32
N PRO A 28 0.66 2.79 -3.04
CA PRO A 28 -0.10 3.09 -1.82
C PRO A 28 -0.01 4.57 -1.43
N CYS A 29 -1.15 5.25 -1.39
CA CYS A 29 -1.25 6.64 -0.94
C CYS A 29 -1.20 6.75 0.59
N GLY A 30 -0.99 7.95 1.15
CA GLY A 30 -0.81 8.13 2.60
C GLY A 30 -1.93 7.51 3.47
N ARG A 31 -3.19 7.60 3.03
CA ARG A 31 -4.34 7.00 3.73
C ARG A 31 -4.36 5.47 3.63
N ALA A 32 -4.00 4.90 2.48
CA ALA A 32 -3.82 3.47 2.31
C ALA A 32 -2.70 2.96 3.24
N ARG A 33 -1.55 3.63 3.28
CA ARG A 33 -0.42 3.28 4.14
C ARG A 33 -0.81 3.26 5.61
N ALA A 34 -1.46 4.32 6.09
CA ALA A 34 -1.93 4.41 7.48
C ALA A 34 -2.90 3.27 7.83
N TYR A 35 -3.81 2.93 6.93
CA TYR A 35 -4.73 1.81 7.12
C TYR A 35 -4.02 0.46 7.12
N LEU A 36 -3.12 0.22 6.17
CA LEU A 36 -2.34 -1.00 6.04
C LEU A 36 -1.51 -1.26 7.31
N LEU A 37 -0.86 -0.22 7.84
CA LEU A 37 -0.11 -0.27 9.10
C LEU A 37 -1.00 -0.56 10.30
N ALA A 38 -2.21 0.01 10.35
CA ALA A 38 -3.12 -0.17 11.47
C ALA A 38 -3.84 -1.53 11.48
N THR A 39 -3.85 -2.26 10.35
CA THR A 39 -4.68 -3.48 10.18
C THR A 39 -3.89 -4.74 9.91
N ASN A 40 -2.58 -4.67 9.72
CA ASN A 40 -1.73 -5.82 9.45
C ASN A 40 -0.58 -5.84 10.45
N ASP A 41 -0.21 -7.03 10.92
CA ASP A 41 1.11 -7.21 11.52
C ASP A 41 2.22 -7.04 10.46
N ARG A 42 3.46 -6.93 10.92
CA ARG A 42 4.62 -6.67 10.06
C ARG A 42 4.78 -7.71 8.95
N VAL A 43 4.60 -8.99 9.25
CA VAL A 43 4.82 -10.06 8.26
C VAL A 43 3.72 -10.03 7.21
N SER A 44 2.47 -9.93 7.66
CA SER A 44 1.31 -9.82 6.77
C SER A 44 1.41 -8.59 5.85
N LEU A 45 1.84 -7.45 6.39
CA LEU A 45 2.04 -6.23 5.61
C LEU A 45 3.11 -6.40 4.53
N LEU A 46 4.28 -6.93 4.90
CA LEU A 46 5.38 -7.12 3.96
C LEU A 46 5.02 -8.12 2.85
N LEU A 47 4.35 -9.22 3.21
CA LEU A 47 3.89 -10.20 2.22
C LEU A 47 2.88 -9.57 1.24
N ARG A 48 1.92 -8.80 1.77
CA ARG A 48 0.95 -8.09 0.93
C ARG A 48 1.65 -7.09 -0.01
N MET A 49 2.59 -6.31 0.48
CA MET A 49 3.32 -5.33 -0.37
C MET A 49 4.21 -6.00 -1.41
N ALA A 50 4.76 -7.19 -1.13
CA ALA A 50 5.52 -7.96 -2.11
C ALA A 50 4.63 -8.44 -3.27
N ILE A 51 3.42 -8.93 -2.97
CA ILE A 51 2.43 -9.32 -4.00
C ILE A 51 2.03 -8.11 -4.83
N GLU A 52 1.72 -6.98 -4.19
CA GLU A 52 1.33 -5.76 -4.91
C GLU A 52 2.47 -5.18 -5.77
N LEU A 53 3.73 -5.37 -5.35
CA LEU A 53 4.88 -5.00 -6.17
C LEU A 53 4.96 -5.84 -7.44
N GLU A 54 4.75 -7.16 -7.35
CA GLU A 54 4.76 -8.07 -8.49
C GLU A 54 3.67 -7.67 -9.50
N GLU A 55 2.44 -7.47 -9.00
CA GLU A 55 1.31 -7.05 -9.82
C GLU A 55 1.53 -5.64 -10.44
N ALA A 56 2.11 -4.69 -9.68
CA ALA A 56 2.45 -3.36 -10.17
C ALA A 56 3.50 -3.39 -11.27
N SER A 57 4.44 -4.34 -11.21
CA SER A 57 5.51 -4.48 -12.20
C SER A 57 5.01 -4.84 -13.59
N LEU A 58 3.78 -5.35 -13.70
CA LEU A 58 3.13 -5.67 -14.97
C LEU A 58 2.64 -4.42 -15.72
N VAL A 59 2.49 -3.29 -15.02
CA VAL A 59 1.81 -2.09 -15.54
C VAL A 59 2.69 -0.84 -15.44
N LEU A 60 3.43 -0.68 -14.35
CA LEU A 60 4.31 0.47 -14.12
C LEU A 60 5.68 0.23 -14.75
N THR A 61 6.24 1.26 -15.40
CA THR A 61 7.57 1.19 -16.03
C THR A 61 8.43 2.36 -15.57
N GLY A 62 9.71 2.10 -15.29
CA GLY A 62 10.70 3.14 -14.93
C GLY A 62 10.62 3.67 -13.49
N GLU A 63 9.74 3.14 -12.65
CA GLU A 63 9.64 3.50 -11.23
C GLU A 63 10.45 2.57 -10.32
N ASP A 64 10.96 3.09 -9.19
CA ASP A 64 11.51 2.27 -8.12
C ASP A 64 10.36 1.66 -7.29
N LEU A 65 9.91 0.47 -7.72
CA LEU A 65 8.82 -0.25 -7.07
C LEU A 65 9.21 -0.72 -5.66
N TYR A 66 10.49 -1.00 -5.39
CA TYR A 66 10.93 -1.38 -4.05
C TYR A 66 10.74 -0.22 -3.06
N GLN A 67 11.17 0.98 -3.45
CA GLN A 67 10.95 2.19 -2.64
C GLN A 67 9.45 2.47 -2.45
N ARG A 68 8.63 2.29 -3.50
CA ARG A 68 7.20 2.58 -3.48
C ARG A 68 6.38 1.62 -2.61
N PHE A 69 6.67 0.32 -2.63
CA PHE A 69 5.86 -0.70 -1.97
C PHE A 69 6.49 -1.26 -0.68
N VAL A 70 7.80 -1.54 -0.68
CA VAL A 70 8.43 -2.36 0.38
C VAL A 70 9.19 -1.53 1.41
N LEU A 71 9.93 -0.50 0.99
CA LEU A 71 10.82 0.24 1.89
C LEU A 71 10.08 0.84 3.10
N TRP A 72 9.03 1.63 2.84
CA TRP A 72 8.25 2.26 3.91
C TRP A 72 7.51 1.25 4.79
N ALA A 73 7.11 0.10 4.24
CA ALA A 73 6.40 -0.94 5.01
C ALA A 73 7.34 -1.62 6.03
N ARG A 74 8.63 -1.71 5.71
CA ARG A 74 9.67 -2.17 6.64
C ARG A 74 9.94 -1.17 7.76
N GLU A 75 9.86 0.12 7.46
CA GLU A 75 10.17 1.23 8.39
C GLU A 75 8.98 1.63 9.28
N GLY A 76 7.76 1.56 8.75
CA GLY A 76 6.54 2.02 9.44
C GLY A 76 5.96 1.02 10.44
N SER A 77 6.46 -0.21 10.48
CA SER A 77 6.06 -1.17 11.52
C SER A 77 6.65 -0.72 12.86
N PRO A 78 5.84 -0.46 13.90
CA PRO A 78 6.40 -0.20 15.22
C PRO A 78 7.29 -1.40 15.57
N THR A 79 8.56 -1.13 15.88
CA THR A 79 9.45 -2.12 16.49
C THR A 79 8.69 -2.77 17.63
N GLY A 80 8.43 -4.06 17.49
CA GLY A 80 7.88 -4.88 18.58
C GLY A 80 8.78 -4.84 19.80
#